data_AF-A0A316W2U0-F1
#
_entry.id   AF-A0A316W2U0-F1
#
_cell.length_a   1.000
_cell.length_b   1.000
_cell.length_c   1.000
_cell.angle_alpha   90.00
_cell.angle_beta   90.00
_cell.angle_gamma   90.00
#
_symmetry.space_group_name_H-M   'P 1'
#
loop_
_entity.id
_entity.type
_entity.pdbx_description
1 polymer ?
#
loop_
_entity_poly.entity_id
_entity_poly.type
_entity_poly.pdbx_seq_one_letter_code
_entity_poly.pdbx_strand_id
1 'polypeptide(L)'
;MSSVTRSQNSAAPFTLTVASRQTRKNKATSSAFPLIIQLNNDEPTLKQLKSAIHQKHAGLTAERQRITTEEKKALLDEDKRLTEAGVRNGDTLYVKDIGPQVAWRTVFLAEYGGPLIINPLLYFAAPHIWGNYEPSRMQALSTTLVTLHYLKREYETIFVHRFSNATMPILNLFMNTAYYSFLSGIFLSGSINIPANSAAKLKGTLRDSNAWLIGCTVAWLAFETLNYSTHIALRNLRPAGTRERKIPRGGLFEYVSCPNYFYEILGWVAISALTLSPAAALFSVAGVFIMTNWALGKHRNYRKEFKDYPRKRKALWPFLL
;
A
#
# COMPACT_ATOMS: atom_id res chain seq x y z
N MET A 1 25.22 41.35 -44.67
CA MET A 1 24.25 40.47 -43.96
C MET A 1 25.05 39.45 -43.16
N SER A 2 25.38 39.77 -41.90
CA SER A 2 26.17 38.90 -41.03
C SER A 2 25.25 37.87 -40.37
N SER A 3 25.55 36.60 -40.59
CA SER A 3 24.87 35.48 -39.93
C SER A 3 25.24 35.45 -38.45
N VAL A 4 24.28 35.71 -37.58
CA VAL A 4 24.41 35.46 -36.15
C VAL A 4 24.26 33.96 -35.93
N THR A 5 25.37 33.25 -35.83
CA THR A 5 25.44 31.90 -35.29
C THR A 5 25.06 31.97 -33.81
N ARG A 6 23.85 31.50 -33.50
CA ARG A 6 23.35 31.31 -32.14
C ARG A 6 24.22 30.22 -31.49
N SER A 7 25.18 30.60 -30.64
CA SER A 7 25.91 29.60 -29.84
C SER A 7 24.90 28.93 -28.92
N GLN A 8 24.67 27.64 -29.14
CA GLN A 8 24.07 26.79 -28.13
C GLN A 8 25.13 26.68 -27.03
N ASN A 9 24.93 27.36 -25.90
CA ASN A 9 25.65 27.06 -24.68
C ASN A 9 25.32 25.61 -24.30
N SER A 10 26.14 24.66 -24.73
CA SER A 10 26.09 23.30 -24.22
C SER A 10 26.61 23.33 -22.78
N ALA A 11 25.69 23.26 -21.82
CA ALA A 11 25.96 22.89 -20.43
C ALA A 11 27.06 21.80 -20.35
N ALA A 12 27.99 21.93 -19.40
CA ALA A 12 29.08 20.97 -19.27
C ALA A 12 28.48 19.60 -18.88
N PRO A 13 28.87 18.48 -19.52
CA PRO A 13 28.24 17.20 -19.26
C PRO A 13 28.50 16.74 -17.83
N PHE A 14 27.41 16.44 -17.10
CA PHE A 14 27.48 15.86 -15.77
C PHE A 14 27.83 14.38 -15.90
N THR A 15 29.05 14.03 -15.53
CA THR A 15 29.63 12.70 -15.72
C THR A 15 29.66 11.93 -14.40
N LEU A 16 29.20 10.68 -14.43
CA LEU A 16 29.16 9.81 -13.26
C LEU A 16 29.72 8.44 -13.61
N THR A 17 30.41 7.85 -12.64
CA THR A 17 30.78 6.43 -12.69
C THR A 17 29.73 5.64 -11.92
N VAL A 18 29.05 4.69 -12.56
CA VAL A 18 28.11 3.80 -11.89
C VAL A 18 28.75 2.43 -11.77
N ALA A 19 29.01 1.97 -10.55
CA ALA A 19 29.54 0.66 -10.25
C ALA A 19 28.44 -0.30 -9.75
N SER A 20 28.66 -1.61 -9.91
CA SER A 20 27.78 -2.62 -9.33
C SER A 20 28.02 -2.73 -7.82
N ARG A 21 26.95 -2.66 -7.01
CA ARG A 21 27.01 -2.99 -5.59
C ARG A 21 26.83 -4.49 -5.41
N GLN A 22 27.85 -5.28 -5.73
CA GLN A 22 27.79 -6.72 -5.55
C GLN A 22 27.67 -7.09 -4.06
N THR A 23 26.65 -7.86 -3.70
CA THR A 23 26.53 -8.49 -2.36
C THR A 23 26.93 -9.96 -2.35
N ARG A 24 27.26 -10.57 -3.51
CA ARG A 24 27.77 -11.94 -3.61
C ARG A 24 29.02 -11.95 -4.49
N LYS A 25 30.06 -12.66 -4.03
CA LYS A 25 31.28 -12.99 -4.78
C LYS A 25 30.92 -13.88 -5.98
N ASN A 26 30.42 -13.32 -7.07
CA ASN A 26 30.46 -14.01 -8.36
C ASN A 26 31.63 -13.45 -9.16
N LYS A 27 32.74 -14.20 -9.12
CA LYS A 27 33.91 -14.03 -10.00
C LYS A 27 33.57 -14.48 -11.44
N ALA A 28 32.59 -13.84 -12.06
CA ALA A 28 32.33 -14.02 -13.49
C ALA A 28 32.79 -12.75 -14.23
N THR A 29 33.72 -12.95 -15.15
CA THR A 29 34.59 -11.99 -15.85
C THR A 29 33.91 -11.16 -16.96
N SER A 30 32.61 -10.86 -16.85
CA SER A 30 31.84 -10.06 -17.82
C SER A 30 31.03 -8.94 -17.17
N SER A 31 31.60 -8.27 -16.18
CA SER A 31 30.94 -7.14 -15.54
C SER A 31 30.75 -6.01 -16.55
N ALA A 32 29.50 -5.74 -16.95
CA ALA A 32 29.09 -4.53 -17.68
C ALA A 32 29.34 -3.22 -16.89
N PHE A 33 29.97 -3.32 -15.73
CA PHE A 33 30.32 -2.22 -14.83
C PHE A 33 31.85 -2.06 -14.72
N PRO A 34 32.35 -0.83 -14.51
CA PRO A 34 31.57 0.38 -14.28
C PRO A 34 30.96 0.96 -15.57
N LEU A 35 29.76 1.54 -15.46
CA LEU A 35 29.13 2.32 -16.52
C LEU A 35 29.52 3.79 -16.37
N ILE A 36 30.09 4.38 -17.41
CA ILE A 36 30.30 5.83 -17.47
C ILE A 36 29.02 6.45 -18.06
N ILE A 37 28.35 7.26 -17.25
CA ILE A 37 27.10 7.95 -17.62
C ILE A 37 27.41 9.44 -17.79
N GLN A 38 27.04 9.99 -18.95
CA GLN A 38 27.09 11.42 -19.23
C GLN A 38 25.65 11.93 -19.36
N LEU A 39 25.31 12.95 -18.59
CA LEU A 39 24.00 13.60 -18.61
C LEU A 39 24.19 15.02 -19.13
N ASN A 40 23.46 15.36 -20.20
CA ASN A 40 23.66 16.60 -20.97
C ASN A 40 22.99 17.84 -20.34
N ASN A 41 22.82 17.88 -19.02
CA ASN A 41 22.40 19.09 -18.30
C ASN A 41 23.30 19.32 -17.08
N ASP A 42 23.37 20.57 -16.62
CA ASP A 42 24.20 20.95 -15.47
C ASP A 42 23.63 20.42 -14.13
N GLU A 43 22.33 20.06 -14.10
CA GLU A 43 21.62 19.67 -12.89
C GLU A 43 20.73 18.44 -13.12
N PRO A 44 21.32 17.25 -13.30
CA PRO A 44 20.55 16.06 -13.60
C PRO A 44 19.75 15.58 -12.40
N THR A 45 18.61 14.97 -12.68
CA THR A 45 17.77 14.30 -11.70
C THR A 45 18.12 12.82 -11.57
N LEU A 46 17.73 12.20 -10.46
CA LEU A 46 17.87 10.75 -10.28
C LEU A 46 17.11 9.96 -11.35
N LYS A 47 15.96 10.46 -11.81
CA LYS A 47 15.18 9.86 -12.91
C LYS A 47 15.99 9.77 -14.20
N GLN A 48 16.67 10.86 -14.59
CA GLN A 48 17.51 10.88 -15.78
C GLN A 48 18.68 9.90 -15.68
N LEU A 49 19.34 9.84 -14.51
CA LEU A 49 20.39 8.84 -14.25
C LEU A 49 19.87 7.41 -14.42
N LYS A 50 18.71 7.09 -13.84
CA LYS A 50 18.11 5.75 -13.98
C LYS A 50 17.78 5.40 -15.43
N SER A 51 17.24 6.35 -16.18
CA SER A 51 16.98 6.18 -17.62
C SER A 51 18.27 5.93 -18.40
N ALA A 52 19.35 6.68 -18.13
CA ALA A 52 20.63 6.51 -18.80
C ALA A 52 21.29 5.14 -18.47
N ILE A 53 21.19 4.66 -17.22
CA ILE A 53 21.63 3.31 -16.84
C ILE A 53 20.84 2.26 -17.61
N HIS A 54 19.52 2.40 -17.72
CA HIS A 54 18.68 1.45 -18.44
C HIS A 54 19.03 1.39 -19.93
N GLN A 55 19.33 2.53 -20.56
CA GLN A 55 19.77 2.60 -21.96
C GLN A 55 21.09 1.85 -22.18
N LYS A 56 22.04 1.93 -21.24
CA LYS A 56 23.32 1.19 -21.33
C LYS A 56 23.23 -0.26 -20.86
N HIS A 57 22.21 -0.59 -20.06
CA HIS A 57 22.00 -1.93 -19.52
C HIS A 57 20.50 -2.27 -19.50
N ALA A 58 20.00 -2.78 -20.62
CA ALA A 58 18.57 -3.03 -20.85
C ALA A 58 17.88 -3.87 -19.75
N GLY A 59 18.60 -4.83 -19.13
CA GLY A 59 18.06 -5.64 -18.03
C GLY A 59 17.76 -4.87 -16.73
N LEU A 60 18.34 -3.68 -16.54
CA LEU A 60 18.17 -2.83 -15.36
C LEU A 60 17.17 -1.72 -15.65
N THR A 61 15.88 -2.06 -15.63
CA THR A 61 14.81 -1.04 -15.70
C THR A 61 14.85 -0.12 -14.48
N ALA A 62 14.33 1.10 -14.61
CA ALA A 62 14.40 2.14 -13.57
C ALA A 62 13.92 1.67 -12.17
N GLU A 63 12.91 0.80 -12.13
CA GLU A 63 12.34 0.27 -10.88
C GLU A 63 13.20 -0.80 -10.22
N ARG A 64 14.05 -1.49 -11.00
CA ARG A 64 15.00 -2.49 -10.48
C ARG A 64 16.25 -1.85 -9.91
N GLN A 65 16.47 -0.55 -10.16
CA GLN A 65 17.69 0.15 -9.78
C GLN A 65 17.58 0.75 -8.39
N ARG A 66 18.29 0.18 -7.42
CA ARG A 66 18.58 0.84 -6.14
C ARG A 66 19.95 1.51 -6.21
N ILE A 67 19.96 2.84 -6.30
CA ILE A 67 21.19 3.64 -6.41
C ILE A 67 21.56 4.17 -5.02
N THR A 68 22.85 4.05 -4.70
CA THR A 68 23.40 4.46 -3.40
C THR A 68 24.73 5.18 -3.58
N THR A 69 25.03 6.11 -2.69
CA THR A 69 26.37 6.69 -2.56
C THR A 69 27.35 5.68 -1.98
N GLU A 70 28.63 6.01 -1.99
CA GLU A 70 29.69 5.23 -1.34
C GLU A 70 29.33 4.88 0.11
N GLU A 71 28.88 5.87 0.88
CA GLU A 71 28.40 5.77 2.28
C GLU A 71 27.09 4.98 2.47
N LYS A 72 26.58 4.32 1.42
CA LYS A 72 25.34 3.52 1.44
C LYS A 72 24.06 4.33 1.66
N LYS A 73 24.11 5.65 1.53
CA LYS A 73 22.92 6.49 1.47
C LYS A 73 22.16 6.23 0.17
N ALA A 74 20.89 5.84 0.28
CA ALA A 74 20.04 5.58 -0.88
C ALA A 74 19.50 6.89 -1.47
N LEU A 75 19.55 6.99 -2.80
CA LEU A 75 18.89 8.05 -3.55
C LEU A 75 17.47 7.58 -3.86
N LEU A 76 16.47 8.23 -3.27
CA LEU A 76 15.06 7.77 -3.29
C LEU A 76 14.13 8.68 -4.09
N ASP A 77 14.39 9.98 -4.07
CA ASP A 77 13.58 10.96 -4.77
C ASP A 77 14.05 11.08 -6.22
N GLU A 78 13.20 10.64 -7.14
CA GLU A 78 13.52 10.56 -8.57
C GLU A 78 13.53 11.93 -9.24
N ASP A 79 12.72 12.86 -8.73
CA ASP A 79 12.59 14.20 -9.30
C ASP A 79 13.63 15.16 -8.70
N LYS A 80 14.28 14.75 -7.61
CA LYS A 80 15.34 15.53 -6.96
C LYS A 80 16.62 15.55 -7.79
N ARG A 81 17.25 16.73 -7.84
CA ARG A 81 18.57 16.92 -8.46
C ARG A 81 19.63 16.12 -7.72
N LEU A 82 20.56 15.54 -8.46
CA LEU A 82 21.66 14.75 -7.90
C LEU A 82 22.54 15.60 -6.97
N THR A 83 22.79 16.86 -7.34
CA THR A 83 23.54 17.84 -6.52
C THR A 83 22.88 18.10 -5.18
N GLU A 84 21.56 18.28 -5.14
CA GLU A 84 20.80 18.44 -3.88
C GLU A 84 20.76 17.16 -3.02
N ALA A 85 21.02 15.99 -3.63
CA ALA A 85 21.16 14.74 -2.90
C ALA A 85 22.58 14.53 -2.34
N GLY A 86 23.51 15.42 -2.68
CA GLY A 86 24.92 15.41 -2.28
C GLY A 86 25.85 14.72 -3.28
N VAL A 87 25.41 14.50 -4.52
CA VAL A 87 26.20 13.88 -5.59
C VAL A 87 26.83 14.97 -6.47
N ARG A 88 28.14 14.88 -6.69
CA ARG A 88 28.93 15.83 -7.50
C ARG A 88 29.31 15.20 -8.84
N ASN A 89 29.70 16.06 -9.79
CA ASN A 89 30.25 15.63 -11.06
C ASN A 89 31.56 14.85 -10.81
N GLY A 90 31.71 13.68 -11.45
CA GLY A 90 32.84 12.77 -11.26
C GLY A 90 32.63 11.71 -10.17
N ASP A 91 31.56 11.80 -9.38
CA ASP A 91 31.31 10.84 -8.29
C ASP A 91 31.08 9.41 -8.80
N THR A 92 31.42 8.45 -7.93
CA THR A 92 31.06 7.05 -8.13
C THR A 92 29.80 6.70 -7.33
N LEU A 93 28.76 6.28 -8.05
CA LEU A 93 27.52 5.76 -7.48
C LEU A 93 27.44 4.25 -7.65
N TYR A 94 26.65 3.61 -6.80
CA TYR A 94 26.53 2.16 -6.77
C TYR A 94 25.09 1.74 -7.04
N VAL A 95 24.89 0.95 -8.10
CA VAL A 95 23.59 0.38 -8.44
C VAL A 95 23.50 -1.07 -7.95
N LYS A 96 22.38 -1.40 -7.32
CA LYS A 96 21.99 -2.77 -6.97
C LYS A 96 20.70 -3.10 -7.70
N ASP A 97 20.69 -4.24 -8.39
CA ASP A 97 19.46 -4.84 -8.91
C ASP A 97 18.64 -5.43 -7.75
N ILE A 98 17.43 -4.88 -7.54
CA ILE A 98 16.50 -5.38 -6.51
C ILE A 98 15.53 -6.44 -7.02
N GLY A 99 15.73 -6.92 -8.25
CA GLY A 99 14.93 -7.96 -8.88
C GLY A 99 13.59 -7.46 -9.43
N PRO A 100 12.78 -8.33 -10.05
CA PRO A 100 11.52 -7.96 -10.67
C PRO A 100 10.57 -7.22 -9.71
N GLN A 101 10.02 -6.12 -10.20
CA GLN A 101 9.16 -5.23 -9.44
C GLN A 101 7.75 -5.20 -10.05
N VAL A 102 6.75 -4.93 -9.21
CA VAL A 102 5.35 -4.75 -9.60
C VAL A 102 4.81 -3.45 -8.99
N ALA A 103 3.96 -2.74 -9.73
CA ALA A 103 3.38 -1.48 -9.27
C ALA A 103 2.46 -1.69 -8.07
N TRP A 104 2.50 -0.78 -7.09
CA TRP A 104 1.64 -0.85 -5.90
C TRP A 104 0.15 -0.90 -6.22
N ARG A 105 -0.28 -0.25 -7.31
CA ARG A 105 -1.67 -0.34 -7.77
C ARG A 105 -2.04 -1.79 -8.09
N THR A 106 -1.25 -2.45 -8.94
CA THR A 106 -1.47 -3.88 -9.29
C THR A 106 -1.45 -4.77 -8.06
N VAL A 107 -0.58 -4.46 -7.10
CA VAL A 107 -0.51 -5.20 -5.83
C VAL A 107 -1.83 -5.13 -5.08
N PHE A 108 -2.34 -3.92 -4.82
CA PHE A 108 -3.58 -3.78 -4.07
C PHE A 108 -4.78 -4.38 -4.80
N LEU A 109 -4.85 -4.24 -6.14
CA LEU A 109 -5.91 -4.90 -6.93
C LEU A 109 -5.85 -6.43 -6.80
N ALA A 110 -4.67 -7.02 -6.80
CA ALA A 110 -4.53 -8.47 -6.64
C ALA A 110 -4.81 -8.93 -5.19
N GLU A 111 -4.37 -8.16 -4.20
CA GLU A 111 -4.59 -8.45 -2.78
C GLU A 111 -6.07 -8.41 -2.40
N TYR A 112 -6.81 -7.43 -2.91
CA TYR A 112 -8.24 -7.24 -2.62
C TYR A 112 -9.15 -8.07 -3.53
N GLY A 113 -8.70 -8.36 -4.76
CA GLY A 113 -9.45 -9.17 -5.73
C GLY A 113 -9.69 -10.60 -5.24
N GLY A 114 -8.75 -11.19 -4.50
CA GLY A 114 -8.90 -12.52 -3.91
C GLY A 114 -10.12 -12.62 -2.98
N PRO A 115 -10.15 -11.91 -1.84
CA PRO A 115 -11.31 -11.86 -0.96
C PRO A 115 -12.60 -11.43 -1.66
N LEU A 116 -12.52 -10.48 -2.60
CA LEU A 116 -13.68 -10.00 -3.36
C LEU A 116 -14.39 -11.12 -4.12
N ILE A 117 -13.63 -12.05 -4.71
CA ILE A 117 -14.17 -13.20 -5.45
C ILE A 117 -14.54 -14.34 -4.49
N ILE A 118 -13.66 -14.67 -3.55
CA ILE A 118 -13.81 -15.86 -2.69
C ILE A 118 -14.98 -15.72 -1.71
N ASN A 119 -15.21 -14.53 -1.13
CA ASN A 119 -16.30 -14.33 -0.17
C ASN A 119 -17.68 -14.69 -0.72
N PRO A 120 -18.16 -14.08 -1.83
CA PRO A 120 -19.46 -14.41 -2.40
C PRO A 120 -19.48 -15.83 -2.96
N LEU A 121 -18.38 -16.30 -3.57
CA LEU A 121 -18.28 -17.68 -4.07
C LEU A 121 -18.55 -18.69 -2.94
N LEU A 122 -17.90 -18.54 -1.78
CA LEU A 122 -18.11 -19.44 -0.65
C LEU A 122 -19.51 -19.32 -0.06
N TYR A 123 -20.11 -18.13 -0.02
CA TYR A 123 -21.50 -17.97 0.41
C TYR A 123 -22.46 -18.80 -0.45
N PHE A 124 -22.35 -18.72 -1.79
CA PHE A 124 -23.21 -19.48 -2.69
C PHE A 124 -22.86 -20.97 -2.76
N ALA A 125 -21.58 -21.33 -2.67
CA ALA A 125 -21.15 -22.72 -2.73
C ALA A 125 -21.39 -23.48 -1.42
N ALA A 126 -21.38 -22.81 -0.27
CA ALA A 126 -21.44 -23.47 1.03
C ALA A 126 -22.67 -24.36 1.25
N PRO A 127 -23.91 -23.95 0.91
CA PRO A 127 -25.05 -24.86 0.98
C PRO A 127 -24.83 -26.16 0.20
N HIS A 128 -24.22 -26.09 -0.98
CA HIS A 128 -23.94 -27.26 -1.80
C HIS A 128 -22.81 -28.13 -1.26
N ILE A 129 -21.83 -27.53 -0.58
CA ILE A 129 -20.70 -28.25 0.04
C ILE A 129 -21.11 -28.95 1.33
N TRP A 130 -21.97 -28.31 2.14
CA TRP A 130 -22.24 -28.74 3.53
C TRP A 130 -23.62 -29.40 3.74
N GLY A 131 -24.28 -29.85 2.67
CA GLY A 131 -25.49 -30.68 2.76
C GLY A 131 -26.82 -29.94 2.70
N ASN A 132 -26.91 -28.91 1.85
CA ASN A 132 -28.10 -28.11 1.51
C ASN A 132 -28.82 -27.51 2.74
N TYR A 133 -28.42 -26.31 3.12
CA TYR A 133 -29.08 -25.51 4.16
C TYR A 133 -29.45 -24.14 3.64
N GLU A 134 -30.46 -23.51 4.25
CA GLU A 134 -30.86 -22.14 3.93
C GLU A 134 -29.96 -21.12 4.65
N PRO A 135 -29.22 -20.27 3.92
CA PRO A 135 -28.40 -19.23 4.54
C PRO A 135 -29.22 -18.25 5.37
N SER A 136 -28.70 -17.85 6.52
CA SER A 136 -29.34 -16.84 7.37
C SER A 136 -29.19 -15.42 6.82
N ARG A 137 -30.03 -14.50 7.29
CA ARG A 137 -29.91 -13.06 7.02
C ARG A 137 -28.55 -12.51 7.48
N MET A 138 -28.00 -13.04 8.58
CA MET A 138 -26.67 -12.68 9.07
C MET A 138 -25.58 -13.09 8.07
N GLN A 139 -25.64 -14.31 7.53
CA GLN A 139 -24.68 -14.79 6.51
C GLN A 139 -24.76 -13.95 5.24
N ALA A 140 -25.97 -13.65 4.77
CA ALA A 140 -26.19 -12.80 3.61
C ALA A 140 -25.66 -11.37 3.84
N LEU A 141 -25.97 -10.75 4.99
CA LEU A 141 -25.54 -9.40 5.32
C LEU A 141 -24.03 -9.31 5.49
N SER A 142 -23.42 -10.20 6.27
CA SER A 142 -21.96 -10.19 6.49
C SER A 142 -21.20 -10.39 5.17
N THR A 143 -21.62 -11.33 4.33
CA THR A 143 -21.02 -11.53 3.01
C THR A 143 -21.17 -10.27 2.15
N THR A 144 -22.36 -9.69 2.10
CA THR A 144 -22.62 -8.47 1.32
C THR A 144 -21.75 -7.30 1.79
N LEU A 145 -21.67 -7.06 3.10
CA LEU A 145 -20.88 -5.97 3.67
C LEU A 145 -19.39 -6.14 3.41
N VAL A 146 -18.86 -7.36 3.57
CA VAL A 146 -17.45 -7.67 3.29
C VAL A 146 -17.14 -7.54 1.79
N THR A 147 -18.01 -8.04 0.91
CA THR A 147 -17.86 -7.87 -0.54
C THR A 147 -17.87 -6.38 -0.93
N LEU A 148 -18.79 -5.59 -0.39
CA LEU A 148 -18.86 -4.14 -0.63
C LEU A 148 -17.61 -3.41 -0.13
N HIS A 149 -17.06 -3.83 1.02
CA HIS A 149 -15.79 -3.32 1.50
C HIS A 149 -14.68 -3.56 0.49
N TYR A 150 -14.49 -4.80 0.01
CA TYR A 150 -13.44 -5.06 -0.98
C TYR A 150 -13.69 -4.36 -2.32
N LEU A 151 -14.94 -4.24 -2.78
CA LEU A 151 -15.27 -3.42 -3.95
C LEU A 151 -14.87 -1.96 -3.77
N LYS A 152 -15.14 -1.39 -2.59
CA LYS A 152 -14.71 -0.03 -2.24
C LYS A 152 -13.18 0.07 -2.21
N ARG A 153 -12.47 -0.93 -1.66
CA ARG A 153 -10.98 -0.97 -1.66
C ARG A 153 -10.41 -1.01 -3.08
N GLU A 154 -11.02 -1.76 -3.99
CA GLU A 154 -10.66 -1.78 -5.42
C GLU A 154 -10.87 -0.40 -6.06
N TYR A 155 -12.06 0.18 -5.85
CA TYR A 155 -12.39 1.52 -6.32
C TYR A 155 -11.39 2.58 -5.81
N GLU A 156 -11.10 2.58 -4.51
CA GLU A 156 -10.13 3.50 -3.91
C GLU A 156 -8.74 3.32 -4.52
N THR A 157 -8.32 2.08 -4.76
CA THR A 157 -7.03 1.76 -5.39
C THR A 157 -6.91 2.31 -6.80
N ILE A 158 -8.00 2.32 -7.56
CA ILE A 158 -8.04 2.81 -8.93
C ILE A 158 -8.15 4.34 -8.99
N PHE A 159 -9.03 4.93 -8.19
CA PHE A 159 -9.48 6.33 -8.38
C PHE A 159 -9.03 7.30 -7.28
N VAL A 160 -8.73 6.79 -6.08
CA VAL A 160 -8.46 7.61 -4.89
C VAL A 160 -6.97 7.63 -4.53
N HIS A 161 -6.33 6.47 -4.41
CA HIS A 161 -4.97 6.36 -3.88
C HIS A 161 -3.91 6.99 -4.80
N ARG A 162 -2.99 7.74 -4.19
CA ARG A 162 -1.77 8.28 -4.81
C ARG A 162 -0.55 7.68 -4.11
N PHE A 163 0.04 6.65 -4.71
CA PHE A 163 1.17 5.91 -4.13
C PHE A 163 2.47 6.74 -4.17
N SER A 164 3.21 6.75 -3.06
CA SER A 164 4.49 7.47 -2.97
C SER A 164 5.68 6.63 -3.44
N ASN A 165 5.58 5.31 -3.34
CA ASN A 165 6.52 4.38 -3.93
C ASN A 165 5.93 3.86 -5.25
N ALA A 166 6.76 3.71 -6.28
CA ALA A 166 6.30 3.20 -7.56
C ALA A 166 5.97 1.70 -7.49
N THR A 167 6.85 0.91 -6.86
CA THR A 167 6.78 -0.56 -6.93
C THR A 167 7.14 -1.29 -5.64
N MET A 168 6.95 -2.61 -5.66
CA MET A 168 7.47 -3.56 -4.68
C MET A 168 7.99 -4.84 -5.35
N PRO A 169 8.77 -5.69 -4.66
CA PRO A 169 9.22 -6.98 -5.18
C PRO A 169 8.05 -7.91 -5.51
N ILE A 170 8.09 -8.55 -6.70
CA ILE A 170 6.97 -9.37 -7.19
C ILE A 170 6.66 -10.57 -6.30
N LEU A 171 7.63 -11.15 -5.59
CA LEU A 171 7.36 -12.29 -4.69
C LEU A 171 6.44 -11.91 -3.53
N ASN A 172 6.49 -10.64 -3.08
CA ASN A 172 5.61 -10.16 -2.02
C ASN A 172 4.15 -10.08 -2.51
N LEU A 173 3.91 -9.94 -3.82
CA LEU A 173 2.56 -9.95 -4.39
C LEU A 173 1.86 -11.26 -4.07
N PHE A 174 2.51 -12.38 -4.42
CA PHE A 174 1.94 -13.71 -4.20
C PHE A 174 1.70 -13.97 -2.71
N MET A 175 2.66 -13.61 -1.86
CA MET A 175 2.52 -13.78 -0.41
C MET A 175 1.37 -12.95 0.16
N ASN A 176 1.26 -11.68 -0.23
CA ASN A 176 0.20 -10.81 0.27
C ASN A 176 -1.18 -11.23 -0.26
N THR A 177 -1.29 -11.54 -1.56
CA THR A 177 -2.54 -12.02 -2.16
C THR A 177 -2.98 -13.33 -1.52
N ALA A 178 -2.06 -14.29 -1.33
CA ALA A 178 -2.39 -15.55 -0.66
C ALA A 178 -2.84 -15.30 0.79
N TYR A 179 -2.17 -14.41 1.52
CA TYR A 179 -2.52 -14.06 2.89
C TYR A 179 -3.94 -13.48 2.99
N TYR A 180 -4.28 -12.48 2.17
CA TYR A 180 -5.61 -11.88 2.17
C TYR A 180 -6.69 -12.87 1.71
N SER A 181 -6.43 -13.59 0.61
CA SER A 181 -7.34 -14.61 0.08
C SER A 181 -7.62 -15.72 1.10
N PHE A 182 -6.60 -16.14 1.84
CA PHE A 182 -6.76 -17.16 2.88
C PHE A 182 -7.50 -16.62 4.10
N LEU A 183 -7.03 -15.53 4.73
CA LEU A 183 -7.61 -15.08 5.99
C LEU A 183 -9.01 -14.49 5.83
N SER A 184 -9.22 -13.65 4.83
CA SER A 184 -10.51 -13.01 4.60
C SER A 184 -11.39 -13.84 3.67
N GLY A 185 -10.83 -14.34 2.56
CA GLY A 185 -11.59 -15.15 1.62
C GLY A 185 -12.01 -16.48 2.22
N ILE A 186 -11.07 -17.31 2.67
CA ILE A 186 -11.35 -18.69 3.07
C ILE A 186 -11.72 -18.80 4.55
N PHE A 187 -10.86 -18.31 5.45
CA PHE A 187 -11.00 -18.50 6.89
C PHE A 187 -12.20 -17.74 7.45
N LEU A 188 -12.31 -16.44 7.18
CA LEU A 188 -13.46 -15.63 7.61
C LEU A 188 -14.76 -16.10 6.94
N SER A 189 -14.85 -16.08 5.60
CA SER A 189 -16.08 -16.47 4.90
C SER A 189 -16.47 -17.91 5.19
N GLY A 190 -15.51 -18.84 5.15
CA GLY A 190 -15.75 -20.26 5.40
C GLY A 190 -16.27 -20.53 6.82
N SER A 191 -15.82 -19.77 7.82
CA SER A 191 -16.34 -19.90 9.20
C SER A 191 -17.76 -19.33 9.39
N ILE A 192 -18.12 -18.31 8.61
CA ILE A 192 -19.43 -17.66 8.69
C ILE A 192 -20.46 -18.50 7.93
N ASN A 193 -20.08 -18.98 6.75
CA ASN A 193 -20.95 -19.68 5.81
C ASN A 193 -21.01 -21.20 6.07
N ILE A 194 -21.19 -21.60 7.34
CA ILE A 194 -21.41 -22.98 7.77
C ILE A 194 -22.88 -23.26 8.13
N PRO A 195 -23.36 -24.52 8.09
CA PRO A 195 -24.74 -24.88 8.46
C PRO A 195 -25.13 -24.48 9.89
N ALA A 196 -24.16 -24.39 10.82
CA ALA A 196 -24.41 -23.95 12.19
C ALA A 196 -24.91 -22.50 12.29
N ASN A 197 -24.67 -21.69 11.25
CA ASN A 197 -25.16 -20.31 11.13
C ASN A 197 -26.34 -20.19 10.16
N SER A 198 -26.97 -21.30 9.76
CA SER A 198 -28.14 -21.33 8.87
C SER A 198 -29.35 -20.59 9.47
N ALA A 199 -30.30 -20.20 8.62
CA ALA A 199 -31.52 -19.51 9.02
C ALA A 199 -32.27 -20.28 10.14
N ALA A 200 -32.39 -21.60 10.00
CA ALA A 200 -33.04 -22.45 10.98
C ALA A 200 -32.34 -22.45 12.35
N LYS A 201 -31.00 -22.44 12.36
CA LYS A 201 -30.21 -22.47 13.60
C LYS A 201 -30.14 -21.13 14.32
N LEU A 202 -30.21 -20.02 13.57
CA LEU A 202 -30.15 -18.68 14.15
C LEU A 202 -31.51 -18.10 14.53
N LYS A 203 -32.62 -18.72 14.10
CA LYS A 203 -33.97 -18.25 14.37
C LYS A 203 -34.18 -17.95 15.87
N GLY A 204 -34.64 -16.75 16.18
CA GLY A 204 -34.91 -16.30 17.55
C GLY A 204 -33.66 -15.97 18.39
N THR A 205 -32.45 -16.10 17.84
CA THR A 205 -31.21 -15.65 18.49
C THR A 205 -30.99 -14.15 18.24
N LEU A 206 -30.05 -13.55 18.98
CA LEU A 206 -29.60 -12.17 18.74
C LEU A 206 -29.16 -11.94 17.29
N ARG A 207 -28.54 -12.95 16.66
CA ARG A 207 -28.03 -12.87 15.28
C ARG A 207 -29.13 -12.91 14.20
N ASP A 208 -30.38 -13.14 14.57
CA ASP A 208 -31.56 -13.02 13.68
C ASP A 208 -32.44 -11.81 14.03
N SER A 209 -32.09 -11.08 15.11
CA SER A 209 -32.82 -9.88 15.53
C SER A 209 -32.62 -8.73 14.56
N ASN A 210 -33.73 -8.10 14.13
CA ASN A 210 -33.69 -6.90 13.28
C ASN A 210 -32.85 -5.78 13.90
N ALA A 211 -33.02 -5.51 15.20
CA ALA A 211 -32.30 -4.43 15.87
C ALA A 211 -30.79 -4.67 15.88
N TRP A 212 -30.37 -5.92 16.11
CA TRP A 212 -28.95 -6.29 16.10
C TRP A 212 -28.35 -6.17 14.71
N LEU A 213 -28.99 -6.77 13.70
CA LEU A 213 -28.53 -6.74 12.32
C LEU A 213 -28.42 -5.30 11.81
N ILE A 214 -29.47 -4.48 12.01
CA ILE A 214 -29.47 -3.07 11.61
C ILE A 214 -28.39 -2.29 12.37
N GLY A 215 -28.28 -2.46 13.68
CA GLY A 215 -27.29 -1.75 14.50
C GLY A 215 -25.86 -2.00 14.04
N CYS A 216 -25.49 -3.28 13.82
CA CYS A 216 -24.17 -3.64 13.32
C CYS A 216 -23.94 -3.16 11.87
N THR A 217 -24.96 -3.23 11.00
CA THR A 217 -24.88 -2.70 9.63
C THR A 217 -24.66 -1.19 9.61
N VAL A 218 -25.41 -0.43 10.42
CA VAL A 218 -25.24 1.03 10.53
C VAL A 218 -23.85 1.38 11.04
N ALA A 219 -23.36 0.66 12.06
CA ALA A 219 -22.00 0.85 12.56
C ALA A 219 -20.94 0.59 11.48
N TRP A 220 -21.05 -0.53 10.74
CA TRP A 220 -20.16 -0.85 9.62
C TRP A 220 -20.16 0.26 8.56
N LEU A 221 -21.34 0.68 8.10
CA LEU A 221 -21.45 1.70 7.06
C LEU A 221 -20.88 3.05 7.51
N ALA A 222 -21.08 3.43 8.78
CA ALA A 222 -20.49 4.64 9.35
C ALA A 222 -18.95 4.57 9.32
N PHE A 223 -18.37 3.46 9.78
CA PHE A 223 -16.92 3.29 9.79
C PHE A 223 -16.32 3.19 8.38
N GLU A 224 -16.98 2.50 7.45
CA GLU A 224 -16.57 2.46 6.05
C GLU A 224 -16.56 3.84 5.39
N THR A 225 -17.58 4.66 5.70
CA THR A 225 -17.69 6.03 5.21
C THR A 225 -16.58 6.92 5.78
N LEU A 226 -16.30 6.82 7.08
CA LEU A 226 -15.23 7.58 7.75
C LEU A 226 -13.83 7.14 7.31
N ASN A 227 -13.64 5.85 7.02
CA ASN A 227 -12.43 5.34 6.39
C ASN A 227 -12.25 5.93 4.99
N TYR A 228 -13.31 5.93 4.16
CA TYR A 228 -13.29 6.53 2.82
C TYR A 228 -12.97 8.02 2.84
N SER A 229 -13.65 8.78 3.71
CA SER A 229 -13.42 10.22 3.84
C SER A 229 -11.98 10.52 4.24
N THR A 230 -11.38 9.66 5.06
CA THR A 230 -9.97 9.75 5.42
C THR A 230 -9.06 9.52 4.21
N HIS A 231 -9.34 8.53 3.36
CA HIS A 231 -8.56 8.32 2.12
C HIS A 231 -8.70 9.48 1.14
N ILE A 232 -9.88 10.08 1.01
CA ILE A 232 -10.08 11.29 0.21
C ILE A 232 -9.28 12.47 0.78
N ALA A 233 -9.30 12.68 2.09
CA ALA A 233 -8.50 13.72 2.73
C ALA A 233 -6.99 13.50 2.44
N LEU A 234 -6.50 12.26 2.57
CA LEU A 234 -5.11 11.92 2.26
C LEU A 234 -4.76 12.14 0.77
N ARG A 235 -5.67 11.82 -0.15
CA ARG A 235 -5.51 12.09 -1.58
C ARG A 235 -5.36 13.59 -1.84
N ASN A 236 -6.20 14.40 -1.23
CA ASN A 236 -6.25 15.84 -1.47
C ASN A 236 -5.00 16.59 -0.95
N LEU A 237 -4.25 16.00 -0.02
CA LEU A 237 -2.97 16.56 0.47
C LEU A 237 -1.85 16.50 -0.56
N ARG A 238 -1.99 15.67 -1.61
CA ARG A 238 -0.97 15.52 -2.66
C ARG A 238 -1.57 16.00 -3.97
N PRO A 239 -1.14 17.13 -4.57
CA PRO A 239 -1.56 17.49 -5.92
C PRO A 239 -1.29 16.37 -6.96
N ALA A 240 -2.03 16.37 -8.07
CA ALA A 240 -1.86 15.33 -9.09
C ALA A 240 -0.47 15.46 -9.72
N GLY A 241 0.24 14.33 -9.88
CA GLY A 241 1.59 14.30 -10.44
C GLY A 241 2.71 14.68 -9.48
N THR A 242 2.41 15.02 -8.21
CA THR A 242 3.45 15.32 -7.21
C THR A 242 3.64 14.17 -6.22
N ARG A 243 4.86 14.05 -5.68
CA ARG A 243 5.20 13.14 -4.58
C ARG A 243 5.28 13.86 -3.23
N GLU A 244 4.83 15.11 -3.17
CA GLU A 244 4.87 15.95 -1.98
C GLU A 244 4.11 15.29 -0.82
N ARG A 245 4.64 15.41 0.40
CA ARG A 245 3.99 14.91 1.61
C ARG A 245 3.69 16.07 2.52
N LYS A 246 2.47 16.10 3.06
CA LYS A 246 1.99 17.12 4.00
C LYS A 246 1.47 16.45 5.27
N ILE A 247 1.44 17.22 6.36
CA ILE A 247 0.81 16.78 7.60
C ILE A 247 -0.71 16.81 7.41
N PRO A 248 -1.43 15.68 7.55
CA PRO A 248 -2.89 15.68 7.50
C PRO A 248 -3.46 16.41 8.72
N ARG A 249 -4.48 17.25 8.49
CA ARG A 249 -5.20 18.05 9.50
C ARG A 249 -6.71 17.86 9.35
N GLY A 250 -7.45 18.17 10.42
CA GLY A 250 -8.91 18.10 10.48
C GLY A 250 -9.45 16.75 10.96
N GLY A 251 -10.61 16.78 11.64
CA GLY A 251 -11.27 15.59 12.16
C GLY A 251 -10.35 14.76 13.08
N LEU A 252 -10.40 13.44 12.91
CA LEU A 252 -9.62 12.52 13.76
C LEU A 252 -8.11 12.61 13.54
N PHE A 253 -7.64 13.25 12.45
CA PHE A 253 -6.21 13.51 12.27
C PHE A 253 -5.64 14.43 13.34
N GLU A 254 -6.42 15.27 14.01
CA GLU A 254 -5.88 16.09 15.10
C GLU A 254 -5.44 15.24 16.30
N TYR A 255 -5.99 14.04 16.46
CA TYR A 255 -5.73 13.14 17.59
C TYR A 255 -4.79 12.00 17.22
N VAL A 256 -4.91 11.43 16.00
CA VAL A 256 -4.13 10.26 15.58
C VAL A 256 -3.55 10.40 14.18
N SER A 257 -2.52 9.62 13.89
CA SER A 257 -1.77 9.68 12.63
C SER A 257 -2.45 8.91 11.51
N CYS A 258 -3.13 7.81 11.86
CA CYS A 258 -3.75 6.91 10.91
C CYS A 258 -5.25 6.67 11.24
N PRO A 259 -6.12 7.70 11.11
CA PRO A 259 -7.55 7.53 11.30
C PRO A 259 -8.17 6.46 10.40
N ASN A 260 -7.62 6.27 9.20
CA ASN A 260 -8.11 5.27 8.25
C ASN A 260 -8.00 3.86 8.85
N TYR A 261 -6.87 3.54 9.49
CA TYR A 261 -6.69 2.27 10.21
C TYR A 261 -7.59 2.16 11.43
N PHE A 262 -7.82 3.26 12.15
CA PHE A 262 -8.74 3.27 13.28
C PHE A 262 -10.17 2.90 12.84
N TYR A 263 -10.70 3.56 11.80
CA TYR A 263 -12.04 3.28 11.29
C TYR A 263 -12.14 1.89 10.66
N GLU A 264 -11.10 1.44 9.96
CA GLU A 264 -11.00 0.07 9.45
C GLU A 264 -11.18 -0.97 10.56
N ILE A 265 -10.44 -0.82 11.67
CA ILE A 265 -10.54 -1.70 12.84
C ILE A 265 -11.97 -1.70 13.40
N LEU A 266 -12.59 -0.53 13.56
CA LEU A 266 -13.95 -0.44 14.09
C LEU A 266 -14.99 -1.08 13.16
N GLY A 267 -14.79 -1.01 11.84
CA GLY A 267 -15.56 -1.78 10.87
C GLY A 267 -15.47 -3.28 11.15
N TRP A 268 -14.26 -3.84 11.23
CA TRP A 268 -14.08 -5.28 11.47
C TRP A 268 -14.62 -5.74 12.84
N VAL A 269 -14.57 -4.87 13.86
CA VAL A 269 -15.26 -5.10 15.14
C VAL A 269 -16.78 -5.18 14.94
N ALA A 270 -17.38 -4.33 14.11
CA ALA A 270 -18.80 -4.41 13.77
C ALA A 270 -19.17 -5.73 13.06
N ILE A 271 -18.31 -6.27 12.18
CA ILE A 271 -18.51 -7.62 11.58
C ILE A 271 -18.37 -8.73 12.62
N SER A 272 -17.41 -8.59 13.54
CA SER A 272 -17.25 -9.54 14.64
C SER A 272 -18.49 -9.57 15.53
N ALA A 273 -19.07 -8.40 15.83
CA ALA A 273 -20.33 -8.29 16.55
C ALA A 273 -21.51 -8.85 15.74
N LEU A 274 -21.61 -8.51 14.45
CA LEU A 274 -22.69 -8.98 13.57
C LEU A 274 -22.76 -10.51 13.55
N THR A 275 -21.61 -11.17 13.43
CA THR A 275 -21.54 -12.62 13.24
C THR A 275 -21.39 -13.40 14.55
N LEU A 276 -20.85 -12.76 15.59
CA LEU A 276 -20.33 -13.39 16.82
C LEU A 276 -19.43 -14.60 16.53
N SER A 277 -18.73 -14.58 15.39
CA SER A 277 -17.83 -15.65 14.98
C SER A 277 -16.47 -15.49 15.69
N PRO A 278 -15.95 -16.53 16.37
CA PRO A 278 -14.59 -16.51 16.89
C PRO A 278 -13.53 -16.25 15.81
N ALA A 279 -13.78 -16.72 14.59
CA ALA A 279 -12.89 -16.48 13.46
C ALA A 279 -12.93 -15.01 12.99
N ALA A 280 -14.11 -14.36 13.02
CA ALA A 280 -14.21 -12.93 12.74
C ALA A 280 -13.50 -12.09 13.81
N ALA A 281 -13.63 -12.48 15.09
CA ALA A 281 -12.90 -11.85 16.18
C ALA A 281 -11.38 -12.02 16.03
N LEU A 282 -10.91 -13.24 15.71
CA LEU A 282 -9.48 -13.51 15.49
C LEU A 282 -8.94 -12.73 14.29
N PHE A 283 -9.70 -12.67 13.19
CA PHE A 283 -9.36 -11.87 12.01
C PHE A 283 -9.21 -10.39 12.40
N SER A 284 -10.14 -9.85 13.18
CA SER A 284 -10.10 -8.47 13.64
C SER A 284 -8.89 -8.20 14.55
N VAL A 285 -8.59 -9.10 15.48
CA VAL A 285 -7.40 -8.99 16.36
C VAL A 285 -6.10 -9.02 15.55
N ALA A 286 -5.99 -9.92 14.56
CA ALA A 286 -4.84 -9.95 13.66
C ALA A 286 -4.70 -8.62 12.88
N GLY A 287 -5.81 -8.09 12.37
CA GLY A 287 -5.86 -6.78 11.71
C GLY A 287 -5.41 -5.64 12.62
N VAL A 288 -5.88 -5.60 13.87
CA VAL A 288 -5.46 -4.62 14.88
C VAL A 288 -3.95 -4.66 15.08
N PHE A 289 -3.37 -5.84 15.27
CA PHE A 289 -1.92 -5.98 15.49
C PHE A 289 -1.10 -5.45 14.31
N ILE A 290 -1.46 -5.86 13.09
CA ILE A 290 -0.76 -5.45 11.87
C ILE A 290 -0.87 -3.94 11.63
N MET A 291 -2.09 -3.40 11.71
CA MET A 291 -2.33 -1.98 11.48
C MET A 291 -1.71 -1.10 12.57
N THR A 292 -1.63 -1.57 13.82
CA THR A 292 -0.92 -0.86 14.90
C THR A 292 0.56 -0.73 14.58
N ASN A 293 1.20 -1.81 14.14
CA ASN A 293 2.62 -1.78 13.74
C ASN A 293 2.86 -0.82 12.56
N TRP A 294 1.97 -0.82 11.57
CA TRP A 294 2.04 0.13 10.45
C TRP A 294 1.82 1.57 10.90
N ALA A 295 0.85 1.81 11.79
CA ALA A 295 0.55 3.13 12.34
C ALA A 295 1.75 3.70 13.10
N LEU A 296 2.40 2.90 13.94
CA LEU A 296 3.60 3.28 14.68
C LEU A 296 4.75 3.63 13.73
N GLY A 297 4.94 2.84 12.67
CA GLY A 297 5.92 3.12 11.63
C GLY A 297 5.65 4.47 10.93
N LYS A 298 4.41 4.70 10.50
CA LYS A 298 4.00 5.96 9.86
C LYS A 298 4.14 7.16 10.79
N HIS A 299 3.70 7.03 12.04
CA HIS A 299 3.81 8.08 13.05
C HIS A 299 5.26 8.47 13.32
N ARG A 300 6.15 7.48 13.49
CA ARG A 300 7.59 7.71 13.65
C ARG A 300 8.19 8.42 12.44
N ASN A 301 7.80 8.04 11.23
CA ASN A 301 8.30 8.69 10.02
C ASN A 301 7.83 10.14 9.93
N TYR A 302 6.55 10.42 10.22
CA TYR A 302 6.05 11.79 10.26
C TYR A 302 6.80 12.68 11.26
N ARG A 303 7.07 12.17 12.48
CA ARG A 303 7.82 12.92 13.50
C ARG A 303 9.27 13.21 13.11
N LYS A 304 9.89 12.35 12.30
CA LYS A 304 11.25 12.55 11.79
C LYS A 304 11.28 13.55 10.63
N GLU A 305 10.26 13.50 9.79
CA GLU A 305 10.18 14.26 8.54
C GLU A 305 9.71 15.69 8.75
N PHE A 306 8.73 15.91 9.63
CA PHE A 306 8.11 17.22 9.84
C PHE A 306 8.45 17.79 11.23
N LYS A 307 9.14 18.93 11.25
CA LYS A 307 9.55 19.61 12.50
C LYS A 307 8.33 20.16 13.28
N ASP A 308 7.28 20.54 12.56
CA ASP A 308 6.03 21.11 13.05
C ASP A 308 4.95 20.05 13.32
N TYR A 309 5.31 18.76 13.32
CA TYR A 309 4.36 17.69 13.59
C TYR A 309 3.71 17.79 14.98
N PRO A 310 2.37 17.67 15.12
CA PRO A 310 1.69 17.83 16.40
C PRO A 310 2.17 16.82 17.45
N ARG A 311 2.81 17.32 18.52
CA ARG A 311 3.47 16.48 19.55
C ARG A 311 2.51 15.62 20.37
N LYS A 312 1.27 16.06 20.55
CA LYS A 312 0.24 15.32 21.32
C LYS A 312 -0.48 14.25 20.50
N ARG A 313 -0.32 14.25 19.17
CA ARG A 313 -0.95 13.29 18.26
C ARG A 313 -0.39 11.89 18.53
N LYS A 314 -1.27 10.90 18.51
CA LYS A 314 -0.98 9.48 18.71
C LYS A 314 -0.88 8.76 17.36
N ALA A 315 -0.45 7.50 17.36
CA ALA A 315 -0.30 6.72 16.15
C ALA A 315 -1.66 6.26 15.60
N LEU A 316 -2.51 5.68 16.45
CA LEU A 316 -3.73 4.96 16.08
C LEU A 316 -4.90 5.18 17.06
N TRP A 317 -4.68 5.03 18.36
CA TRP A 317 -5.72 5.12 19.39
C TRP A 317 -5.68 6.50 20.05
N PRO A 318 -6.76 7.30 19.95
CA PRO A 318 -6.80 8.63 20.56
C PRO A 318 -6.43 8.58 22.04
N PHE A 319 -5.56 9.51 22.45
CA PHE A 319 -5.08 9.66 23.84
C PHE A 319 -4.24 8.50 24.40
N LEU A 320 -4.18 7.35 23.72
CA LEU A 320 -3.46 6.16 24.19
C LEU A 320 -2.19 5.90 23.36
N LEU A 321 -2.32 5.45 22.12
CA LEU A 321 -1.22 4.90 21.30
C LEU A 321 -1.09 5.53 19.93
#